data_AF-A0A2X2VQ16-F1
#
_entry.id   AF-A0A2X2VQ16-F1
#
_cell.length_a   1.000
_cell.length_b   1.000
_cell.length_c   1.000
_cell.angle_alpha   90.00
_cell.angle_beta   90.00
_cell.angle_gamma   90.00
#
_symmetry.space_group_name_H-M   'P 1'
#
loop_
_entity.id
_entity.type
_entity.pdbx_description
1 polymer ?
#
loop_
_entity_poly.entity_id
_entity_poly.type
_entity_poly.pdbx_seq_one_letter_code
_entity_poly.pdbx_strand_id
1 'polypeptide(L)'
;MSVFSVAFAFAIAALMSGRLDSTFARFSRPWTLAAWVFLTLGIVLGSAWAYYELGWGGWWFWDPVENASFMPWLVGTALMHSLAVTEQRASFKAWTLLLSICAFSLCLLGTFLVRSGVLVSVHAFASDPSRGMFILAFMVLVIGGSLLLFATRGHKVRSRVNNALWSRESLLLANNVLLIAAMLVVLLGNIAAAGA
;
A
#
# COMPACT_ATOMS: atom_id res chain seq x y z
N MET A 1 -2.51 -1.94 -14.01
CA MET A 1 -1.55 -2.83 -13.35
C MET A 1 -0.71 -1.97 -12.41
N SER A 2 -0.81 -2.13 -11.09
CA SER A 2 -0.27 -1.15 -10.13
C SER A 2 1.26 -1.13 -10.10
N VAL A 3 1.85 0.06 -10.03
CA VAL A 3 3.30 0.25 -10.06
C VAL A 3 4.01 -0.34 -8.82
N PHE A 4 3.29 -0.55 -7.70
CA PHE A 4 3.80 -1.27 -6.51
C PHE A 4 3.98 -2.79 -6.72
N SER A 5 3.51 -3.35 -7.84
CA SER A 5 3.68 -4.78 -8.15
C SER A 5 5.15 -5.21 -8.20
N VAL A 6 6.04 -4.32 -8.62
CA VAL A 6 7.48 -4.59 -8.66
C VAL A 6 8.03 -4.74 -7.24
N ALA A 7 7.71 -3.81 -6.33
CA ALA A 7 8.10 -3.89 -4.93
C ALA A 7 7.54 -5.14 -4.22
N PHE A 8 6.31 -5.53 -4.57
CA PHE A 8 5.70 -6.77 -4.11
C PHE A 8 6.41 -8.02 -4.63
N ALA A 9 6.64 -8.13 -5.94
CA ALA A 9 7.32 -9.29 -6.55
C ALA A 9 8.71 -9.49 -5.93
N PHE A 10 9.42 -8.37 -5.73
CA PHE A 10 10.66 -8.33 -4.97
C PHE A 10 10.46 -8.88 -3.55
N ALA A 11 9.47 -8.41 -2.79
CA ALA A 11 9.24 -8.88 -1.41
C ALA A 11 8.98 -10.40 -1.35
N ILE A 12 8.22 -10.94 -2.29
CA ILE A 12 7.98 -12.38 -2.42
C ILE A 12 9.28 -13.13 -2.72
N ALA A 13 10.07 -12.65 -3.68
CA ALA A 13 11.36 -13.27 -4.02
C ALA A 13 12.31 -13.31 -2.81
N ALA A 14 12.38 -12.24 -2.02
CA ALA A 14 13.21 -12.17 -0.81
C ALA A 14 12.73 -13.11 0.31
N LEU A 15 11.41 -13.30 0.47
CA LEU A 15 10.86 -14.27 1.40
C LEU A 15 11.11 -15.71 0.97
N MET A 16 11.03 -16.00 -0.33
CA MET A 16 11.30 -17.33 -0.89
C MET A 16 12.78 -17.70 -0.76
N SER A 17 13.69 -16.77 -1.08
CA SER A 17 15.14 -16.96 -0.95
C SER A 17 15.60 -16.97 0.52
N GLY A 18 14.80 -16.40 1.42
CA GLY A 18 15.15 -16.23 2.84
C GLY A 18 16.28 -15.22 3.07
N ARG A 19 16.62 -14.41 2.06
CA ARG A 19 17.67 -13.40 2.11
C ARG A 19 17.14 -12.07 1.58
N LEU A 20 17.34 -11.02 2.36
CA LEU A 20 17.10 -9.65 1.93
C LEU A 20 18.40 -8.87 2.11
N ASP A 21 19.11 -8.68 1.01
CA ASP A 21 20.37 -7.96 0.95
C ASP A 21 20.13 -6.47 0.72
N SER A 22 21.09 -5.62 1.05
CA SER A 22 21.00 -4.17 0.76
C SER A 22 20.82 -3.89 -0.74
N THR A 23 21.38 -4.74 -1.60
CA THR A 23 21.19 -4.73 -3.05
C THR A 23 19.71 -4.77 -3.43
N PHE A 24 18.91 -5.57 -2.73
CA PHE A 24 17.47 -5.67 -2.96
C PHE A 24 16.76 -4.34 -2.66
N ALA A 25 17.05 -3.74 -1.51
CA ALA A 25 16.46 -2.46 -1.13
C ALA A 25 16.82 -1.36 -2.14
N ARG A 26 18.09 -1.33 -2.58
CA ARG A 26 18.58 -0.41 -3.61
C ARG A 26 17.84 -0.56 -4.95
N PHE A 27 17.58 -1.80 -5.38
CA PHE A 27 16.83 -2.05 -6.61
C PHE A 27 15.34 -1.73 -6.46
N SER A 28 14.71 -2.04 -5.33
CA SER A 28 13.28 -1.81 -5.09
C SER A 28 12.93 -0.33 -4.92
N ARG A 29 13.86 0.49 -4.41
CA ARG A 29 13.66 1.91 -4.13
C ARG A 29 13.22 2.76 -5.33
N PRO A 30 13.90 2.76 -6.50
CA PRO A 30 13.48 3.56 -7.65
C PRO A 30 12.09 3.15 -8.18
N TRP A 31 11.76 1.86 -8.16
CA TRP A 31 10.43 1.38 -8.57
C TRP A 31 9.33 1.82 -7.60
N THR A 32 9.62 1.78 -6.30
CA THR A 32 8.70 2.26 -5.27
C THR A 32 8.49 3.78 -5.39
N LEU A 33 9.56 4.53 -5.63
CA LEU A 33 9.48 5.98 -5.87
C LEU A 33 8.65 6.29 -7.12
N ALA A 34 8.91 5.59 -8.23
CA ALA A 34 8.12 5.75 -9.45
C ALA A 34 6.64 5.46 -9.17
N ALA A 35 6.34 4.37 -8.45
CA ALA A 35 4.97 4.02 -8.07
C ALA A 35 4.29 5.12 -7.26
N TRP A 36 4.99 5.64 -6.27
CA TRP A 36 4.49 6.71 -5.43
C TRP A 36 4.27 8.01 -6.20
N VAL A 37 5.18 8.37 -7.12
CA VAL A 37 5.04 9.57 -7.98
C VAL A 37 3.84 9.42 -8.92
N PHE A 38 3.71 8.30 -9.62
CA PHE A 38 2.56 8.08 -10.51
C PHE A 38 1.24 8.06 -9.75
N LEU A 39 1.20 7.48 -8.55
CA LEU A 39 0.03 7.51 -7.69
C LEU A 39 -0.31 8.94 -7.23
N THR A 40 0.70 9.72 -6.84
CA THR A 40 0.53 11.13 -6.44
C THR A 40 -0.02 11.96 -7.60
N LEU A 41 0.53 11.79 -8.81
CA LEU A 41 0.02 12.45 -10.01
C LEU A 41 -1.41 12.01 -10.32
N GLY A 42 -1.71 10.72 -10.21
CA GLY A 42 -3.07 10.20 -10.41
C GLY A 42 -4.08 10.80 -9.43
N ILE A 43 -3.71 10.93 -8.16
CA ILE A 43 -4.54 11.59 -7.13
C ILE A 43 -4.77 13.06 -7.49
N VAL A 44 -3.71 13.82 -7.79
CA VAL A 44 -3.81 15.25 -8.12
C VAL A 44 -4.65 15.48 -9.37
N LEU A 45 -4.44 14.69 -10.42
CA LEU A 45 -5.21 14.79 -11.66
C LEU A 45 -6.68 14.40 -11.45
N GLY A 46 -6.94 13.36 -10.64
CA GLY A 46 -8.29 12.95 -10.26
C GLY A 46 -9.02 14.05 -9.49
N SER A 47 -8.37 14.62 -8.48
CA SER A 47 -8.90 15.76 -7.71
C SER A 47 -9.18 16.98 -8.59
N ALA A 48 -8.28 17.28 -9.53
CA ALA A 48 -8.50 18.38 -10.47
C ALA A 48 -9.70 18.13 -11.37
N TRP A 49 -9.80 16.94 -11.96
CA TRP A 49 -10.95 16.57 -12.77
C TRP A 49 -12.26 16.63 -11.98
N ALA A 50 -12.30 16.08 -10.77
CA ALA A 50 -13.48 16.10 -9.91
C ALA A 50 -13.91 17.53 -9.56
N TYR A 51 -12.95 18.42 -9.29
CA TYR A 51 -13.23 19.84 -9.03
C TYR A 51 -13.91 20.52 -10.22
N TYR A 52 -13.42 20.28 -11.45
CA TYR A 52 -13.95 20.91 -12.66
C TYR A 52 -15.26 20.28 -13.15
N GLU A 53 -15.40 18.95 -13.09
CA GLU A 53 -16.53 18.24 -13.70
C GLU A 53 -17.70 18.06 -12.73
N LEU A 54 -17.42 17.70 -11.48
CA LEU A 54 -18.46 17.37 -10.50
C LEU A 54 -18.88 18.59 -9.67
N GLY A 55 -18.14 19.71 -9.77
CA GLY A 55 -18.55 21.00 -9.21
C GLY A 55 -18.65 21.03 -7.69
N TRP A 56 -17.94 20.13 -6.99
CA TRP A 56 -18.11 19.90 -5.56
C TRP A 56 -17.73 21.09 -4.65
N GLY A 57 -17.15 22.16 -5.20
CA GLY A 57 -16.71 23.31 -4.41
C GLY A 57 -15.45 23.03 -3.58
N GLY A 58 -14.74 21.93 -3.86
CA GLY A 58 -13.48 21.55 -3.24
C GLY A 58 -12.74 20.44 -4.00
N TRP A 59 -11.48 20.19 -3.65
CA TRP A 59 -10.58 19.27 -4.39
C TRP A 59 -10.57 17.83 -3.83
N TRP A 60 -11.25 17.58 -2.70
CA TRP A 60 -11.31 16.28 -2.03
C TRP A 60 -12.58 16.18 -1.18
N PHE A 61 -13.30 15.06 -1.29
CA PHE A 61 -14.59 14.85 -0.62
C PHE A 61 -14.66 13.54 0.18
N TRP A 62 -13.53 12.85 0.34
CA TRP A 62 -13.44 11.58 1.08
C TRP A 62 -14.35 10.50 0.50
N ASP A 63 -14.60 10.55 -0.81
CA ASP A 63 -15.41 9.53 -1.45
C ASP A 63 -14.64 8.18 -1.51
N PRO A 64 -15.34 7.05 -1.66
CA PRO A 64 -14.67 5.76 -1.63
C PRO A 64 -13.59 5.53 -2.69
N VAL A 65 -13.71 6.17 -3.86
CA VAL A 65 -12.73 6.07 -4.95
C VAL A 65 -11.48 6.90 -4.62
N GLU A 66 -11.65 8.12 -4.12
CA GLU A 66 -10.57 8.94 -3.55
C GLU A 66 -9.81 8.18 -2.45
N ASN A 67 -10.54 7.66 -1.45
CA ASN A 67 -9.96 6.91 -0.33
C ASN A 67 -9.21 5.65 -0.78
N ALA A 68 -9.73 4.95 -1.79
CA ALA A 68 -9.09 3.76 -2.37
C ALA A 68 -7.69 4.04 -2.93
N SER A 69 -7.48 5.23 -3.47
CA SER A 69 -6.16 5.67 -3.96
C SER A 69 -5.25 6.22 -2.85
N PHE A 70 -5.83 6.81 -1.80
CA PHE A 70 -5.08 7.41 -0.69
C PHE A 70 -4.46 6.37 0.27
N MET A 71 -5.16 5.25 0.52
CA MET A 71 -4.64 4.17 1.38
C MET A 71 -3.27 3.60 0.92
N PRO A 72 -3.08 3.17 -0.35
CA PRO A 72 -1.77 2.72 -0.81
C PRO A 72 -0.74 3.86 -0.87
N TRP A 73 -1.16 5.12 -0.99
CA TRP A 73 -0.24 6.27 -0.93
C TRP A 73 0.39 6.41 0.47
N LEU A 74 -0.41 6.28 1.55
CA LEU A 74 0.07 6.32 2.93
C LEU A 74 1.07 5.19 3.22
N VAL A 75 0.72 3.95 2.83
CA VAL A 75 1.61 2.79 3.02
C VAL A 75 2.84 2.86 2.12
N GLY A 76 2.70 3.38 0.89
CA GLY A 76 3.82 3.66 -0.01
C GLY A 76 4.80 4.67 0.59
N THR A 77 4.31 5.71 1.24
CA THR A 77 5.15 6.67 1.98
C THR A 77 5.93 5.99 3.10
N ALA A 78 5.27 5.15 3.92
CA ALA A 78 5.95 4.37 4.96
C ALA A 78 7.00 3.40 4.37
N LEU A 79 6.69 2.77 3.23
CA LEU A 79 7.59 1.89 2.52
C LEU A 79 8.85 2.60 2.03
N MET A 80 8.73 3.81 1.47
CA MET A 80 9.89 4.59 1.00
C MET A 80 10.86 4.92 2.15
N HIS A 81 10.33 5.31 3.31
CA HIS A 81 11.15 5.55 4.50
C HIS A 81 11.83 4.27 4.99
N SER A 82 11.10 3.14 5.00
CA SER A 82 11.63 1.84 5.41
C SER A 82 12.72 1.32 4.47
N LEU A 83 12.55 1.51 3.15
CA LEU A 83 13.55 1.16 2.14
C LEU A 83 14.85 1.95 2.32
N ALA A 84 14.77 3.26 2.59
CA ALA A 84 15.95 4.09 2.83
C ALA A 84 16.78 3.58 4.02
N VAL A 85 16.11 3.16 5.10
CA VAL A 85 16.78 2.59 6.29
C VAL A 85 17.34 1.20 6.00
N THR A 86 16.58 0.38 5.29
CA THR A 86 16.97 -1.00 4.94
C THR A 86 18.21 -1.01 4.05
N GLU A 87 18.29 -0.07 3.10
CA GLU A 87 19.44 0.11 2.22
C GLU A 87 20.69 0.56 2.99
N GLN A 88 20.56 1.57 3.86
CA GLN A 88 21.71 2.19 4.54
C GLN A 88 22.21 1.39 5.75
N ARG A 89 21.32 0.71 6.48
CA ARG A 89 21.63 0.11 7.80
C ARG A 89 21.37 -1.38 7.90
N ALA A 90 20.84 -1.99 6.83
CA ALA A 90 20.38 -3.39 6.85
C ALA A 90 19.41 -3.71 8.02
N SER A 91 18.74 -2.69 8.55
CA SER A 91 17.70 -2.78 9.58
C SER A 91 16.30 -2.70 8.95
N PHE A 92 15.23 -2.88 9.71
CA PHE A 92 13.82 -2.79 9.24
C PHE A 92 13.42 -3.75 8.09
N LYS A 93 14.20 -4.80 7.82
CA LYS A 93 13.94 -5.72 6.70
C LYS A 93 12.53 -6.32 6.72
N ALA A 94 12.07 -6.78 7.89
CA ALA A 94 10.73 -7.34 8.05
C ALA A 94 9.62 -6.31 7.82
N TRP A 95 9.83 -5.07 8.29
CA TRP A 95 8.90 -3.95 8.06
C TRP A 95 8.79 -3.61 6.59
N THR A 96 9.91 -3.52 5.88
CA THR A 96 9.96 -3.25 4.45
C THR A 96 9.20 -4.32 3.65
N LEU A 97 9.39 -5.59 3.98
CA LEU A 97 8.65 -6.68 3.34
C LEU A 97 7.14 -6.60 3.58
N LEU A 98 6.73 -6.38 4.84
CA LEU A 98 5.33 -6.26 5.20
C LEU A 98 4.68 -5.06 4.50
N LEU A 99 5.34 -3.91 4.49
CA LEU A 99 4.86 -2.70 3.83
C LEU A 99 4.75 -2.88 2.31
N SER A 100 5.68 -3.59 1.66
CA SER A 100 5.57 -3.93 0.23
C SER A 100 4.35 -4.82 -0.06
N ILE A 101 4.09 -5.80 0.80
CA ILE A 101 2.90 -6.66 0.70
C ILE A 101 1.63 -5.82 0.89
N CYS A 102 1.57 -5.01 1.94
CA CYS A 102 0.42 -4.16 2.24
C CYS A 102 0.15 -3.12 1.14
N ALA A 103 1.16 -2.44 0.60
CA ALA A 103 0.98 -1.42 -0.43
C ALA A 103 0.32 -2.02 -1.69
N PHE A 104 0.83 -3.16 -2.17
CA PHE A 104 0.24 -3.85 -3.32
C PHE A 104 -1.15 -4.41 -3.01
N SER A 105 -1.35 -4.97 -1.81
CA SER A 105 -2.64 -5.46 -1.34
C SER A 105 -3.71 -4.36 -1.34
N LEU A 106 -3.34 -3.14 -0.91
CA LEU A 106 -4.24 -1.98 -0.92
C LEU A 106 -4.53 -1.49 -2.33
N CYS A 107 -3.60 -1.63 -3.28
CA CYS A 107 -3.90 -1.37 -4.70
C CYS A 107 -4.92 -2.38 -5.26
N LEU A 108 -4.83 -3.66 -4.88
CA LEU A 108 -5.81 -4.69 -5.27
C LEU A 108 -7.16 -4.43 -4.62
N LEU A 109 -7.16 -4.09 -3.32
CA LEU A 109 -8.38 -3.69 -2.61
C LEU A 109 -9.03 -2.49 -3.28
N GLY A 110 -8.28 -1.42 -3.58
CA GLY A 110 -8.82 -0.27 -4.29
C GLY A 110 -9.42 -0.65 -5.65
N THR A 111 -8.74 -1.52 -6.41
CA THR A 111 -9.29 -2.04 -7.69
C THR A 111 -10.61 -2.79 -7.47
N PHE A 112 -10.68 -3.63 -6.45
CA PHE A 112 -11.88 -4.35 -6.07
C PHE A 112 -13.01 -3.39 -5.69
N LEU A 113 -12.75 -2.42 -4.80
CA LEU A 113 -13.75 -1.48 -4.31
C LEU A 113 -14.36 -0.65 -5.44
N VAL A 114 -13.55 -0.18 -6.40
CA VAL A 114 -14.02 0.67 -7.50
C VAL A 114 -14.70 -0.13 -8.63
N ARG A 115 -14.37 -1.42 -8.80
CA ARG A 115 -14.86 -2.22 -9.94
C ARG A 115 -15.93 -3.25 -9.60
N SER A 116 -16.05 -3.65 -8.33
CA SER A 116 -17.00 -4.68 -7.89
C SER A 116 -18.45 -4.18 -7.80
N GLY A 117 -18.66 -2.87 -7.69
CA GLY A 117 -19.98 -2.30 -7.42
C GLY A 117 -20.46 -2.50 -5.97
N VAL A 118 -19.59 -2.97 -5.07
CA VAL A 118 -19.91 -3.14 -3.64
C VAL A 118 -20.09 -1.79 -2.93
N LEU A 119 -19.40 -0.74 -3.39
CA LEU A 119 -19.53 0.61 -2.85
C LEU A 119 -20.34 1.49 -3.79
N VAL A 120 -21.25 2.28 -3.22
CA VAL A 120 -21.91 3.38 -3.93
C VAL A 120 -20.92 4.54 -4.01
N SER A 121 -20.43 4.85 -5.21
CA SER A 121 -19.65 6.05 -5.47
C SER A 121 -20.06 6.65 -6.80
N VAL A 122 -20.18 7.98 -6.79
CA VAL A 122 -20.32 8.85 -7.96
C VAL A 122 -19.15 8.74 -8.95
N HIS A 123 -17.98 8.31 -8.48
CA HIS A 123 -16.79 8.06 -9.28
C HIS A 123 -16.69 6.61 -9.78
N ALA A 124 -17.65 5.76 -9.45
CA ALA A 124 -17.65 4.37 -9.91
C ALA A 124 -18.12 4.30 -11.37
N PHE A 125 -17.18 4.01 -12.27
CA PHE A 125 -17.45 3.78 -13.69
C PHE A 125 -17.24 2.30 -14.05
N ALA A 126 -18.18 1.71 -14.80
CA ALA A 126 -18.15 0.33 -15.28
C ALA A 126 -18.02 -0.74 -14.17
N SER A 127 -19.02 -0.78 -13.28
CA SER A 127 -19.22 -1.85 -12.30
C SER A 127 -19.78 -3.11 -12.96
N ASP A 128 -19.10 -4.24 -12.78
CA ASP A 128 -19.55 -5.55 -13.26
C ASP A 128 -19.33 -6.59 -12.15
N PRO A 129 -20.40 -7.10 -11.51
CA PRO A 129 -20.30 -8.06 -10.40
C PRO A 129 -19.50 -9.33 -10.75
N SER A 130 -19.55 -9.78 -12.00
CA SER A 130 -18.82 -10.96 -12.46
C SER A 130 -17.30 -10.74 -12.43
N ARG A 131 -16.86 -9.54 -12.83
CA ARG A 131 -15.44 -9.11 -12.73
C ARG A 131 -15.03 -8.89 -11.29
N GLY A 132 -15.94 -8.37 -10.46
CA GLY A 132 -15.75 -8.21 -9.02
C GLY A 132 -15.36 -9.51 -8.33
N MET A 133 -16.06 -10.61 -8.64
CA MET A 133 -15.75 -11.93 -8.08
C MET A 133 -14.39 -12.47 -8.49
N PHE A 134 -13.98 -12.28 -9.75
CA PHE A 134 -12.64 -12.65 -10.21
C PHE A 134 -11.56 -11.86 -9.46
N ILE A 135 -11.73 -10.54 -9.33
CA ILE A 135 -10.79 -9.68 -8.60
C ILE A 135 -10.73 -10.09 -7.13
N LEU A 136 -11.85 -10.42 -6.50
CA LEU A 136 -11.92 -10.88 -5.11
C LEU A 136 -11.12 -12.18 -4.92
N ALA A 137 -11.35 -13.18 -5.76
CA ALA A 137 -10.64 -14.46 -5.69
C ALA A 137 -9.13 -14.26 -5.89
N PHE A 138 -8.73 -13.45 -6.88
CA PHE A 138 -7.34 -13.10 -7.12
C PHE A 138 -6.72 -12.38 -5.92
N MET A 139 -7.43 -11.42 -5.34
CA MET A 139 -7.00 -10.66 -4.17
C MET A 139 -6.81 -11.56 -2.96
N VAL A 140 -7.77 -12.43 -2.64
CA VAL A 140 -7.66 -13.38 -1.52
C VAL A 140 -6.44 -14.30 -1.70
N LEU A 141 -6.22 -14.81 -2.91
CA LEU A 141 -5.07 -15.67 -3.21
C LEU A 141 -3.74 -14.93 -3.02
N VAL A 142 -3.63 -13.72 -3.58
CA VAL A 142 -2.39 -12.93 -3.52
C VAL A 142 -2.10 -12.45 -2.10
N ILE A 143 -3.09 -11.88 -1.42
CA ILE A 143 -2.94 -11.36 -0.05
C ILE A 143 -2.72 -12.52 0.92
N GLY A 144 -3.57 -13.55 0.87
CA GLY A 144 -3.47 -14.72 1.74
C GLY A 144 -2.15 -15.47 1.53
N GLY A 145 -1.76 -15.71 0.28
CA GLY A 145 -0.51 -16.40 -0.05
C GLY A 145 0.73 -15.60 0.37
N SER A 146 0.75 -14.29 0.14
CA SER A 146 1.88 -13.45 0.53
C SER A 146 2.02 -13.27 2.04
N LEU A 147 0.92 -13.07 2.77
CA LEU A 147 0.93 -12.98 4.23
C LEU A 147 1.27 -14.33 4.88
N LEU A 148 0.78 -15.45 4.35
CA LEU A 148 1.16 -16.79 4.81
C LEU A 148 2.66 -17.04 4.59
N LEU A 149 3.18 -16.65 3.42
CA LEU A 149 4.62 -16.73 3.15
C LEU A 149 5.42 -15.85 4.11
N PHE A 150 4.95 -14.63 4.40
CA PHE A 150 5.59 -13.75 5.38
C PHE A 150 5.55 -14.35 6.80
N ALA A 151 4.43 -14.91 7.22
CA ALA A 151 4.29 -15.54 8.54
C ALA A 151 5.25 -16.73 8.69
N THR A 152 5.38 -17.56 7.65
CA THR A 152 6.23 -18.76 7.68
C THR A 152 7.71 -18.48 7.45
N ARG A 153 8.08 -17.46 6.65
CA ARG A 153 9.47 -17.19 6.25
C ARG A 153 10.06 -15.89 6.79
N GLY A 154 9.23 -14.97 7.29
CA GLY A 154 9.66 -13.64 7.72
C GLY A 154 10.70 -13.66 8.85
N HIS A 155 10.70 -14.69 9.70
CA HIS A 155 11.70 -14.86 10.75
C HIS A 155 13.14 -15.00 10.20
N LYS A 156 13.31 -15.56 8.99
CA LYS A 156 14.63 -15.72 8.35
C LYS A 156 15.25 -14.39 7.91
N VAL A 157 14.43 -13.36 7.77
CA VAL A 157 14.82 -12.06 7.20
C VAL A 157 14.85 -10.97 8.27
N ARG A 158 14.73 -11.34 9.55
CA ARG A 158 14.67 -10.39 10.67
C ARG A 158 16.06 -9.78 10.92
N SER A 159 16.12 -8.45 10.93
CA SER A 159 17.29 -7.69 11.35
C SER A 159 17.16 -7.28 12.82
N ARG A 160 18.30 -7.06 13.51
CA ARG A 160 18.29 -6.40 14.83
C ARG A 160 17.89 -4.93 14.62
N VAL A 161 16.89 -4.48 15.37
CA VAL A 161 16.52 -3.06 15.48
C VAL A 161 17.06 -2.58 16.82
N ASN A 162 17.75 -1.44 16.83
CA ASN A 162 18.30 -0.91 18.07
C ASN A 162 17.25 -0.02 18.75
N ASN A 163 16.57 -0.56 19.75
CA ASN A 163 15.39 0.05 20.39
C ASN A 163 15.75 1.10 21.46
N ALA A 164 16.70 2.00 21.18
CA ALA A 164 16.90 3.16 22.04
C ALA A 164 15.69 4.10 21.90
N LEU A 165 15.05 4.48 23.02
CA LEU A 165 13.82 5.27 23.03
C LEU A 165 13.92 6.57 22.21
N TRP A 166 15.09 7.21 22.21
CA TRP A 166 15.37 8.42 21.43
C TRP A 166 16.43 8.14 20.36
N SER A 167 16.00 7.58 19.22
CA SER A 167 16.88 7.31 18.09
C SER A 167 16.19 7.58 16.75
N ARG A 168 16.98 7.76 15.69
CA ARG A 168 16.44 7.91 14.31
C ARG A 168 15.59 6.69 13.91
N GLU A 169 15.97 5.50 14.35
CA GLU A 169 15.23 4.26 14.09
C GLU A 169 13.86 4.27 14.79
N SER A 170 13.79 4.76 16.01
CA SER A 170 12.53 4.89 16.77
C SER A 170 11.59 5.92 16.15
N LEU A 171 12.13 7.05 15.67
CA LEU A 171 11.34 8.05 14.93
C LEU A 171 10.78 7.50 13.61
N LEU A 172 11.58 6.72 12.88
CA LEU A 172 11.15 6.08 11.64
C LEU A 172 10.09 5.01 11.88
N LEU A 173 10.23 4.23 12.96
CA LEU A 173 9.21 3.28 13.39
C LEU A 173 7.90 4.01 13.76
N ALA A 174 7.99 5.09 14.54
CA ALA A 174 6.84 5.90 14.92
C ALA A 174 6.12 6.48 13.69
N ASN A 175 6.88 6.99 12.71
CA ASN A 175 6.33 7.47 11.43
C ASN A 175 5.59 6.36 10.67
N ASN A 176 6.16 5.16 10.58
CA ASN A 176 5.50 4.04 9.92
C ASN A 176 4.21 3.63 10.64
N VAL A 177 4.23 3.58 11.96
CA VAL A 177 3.05 3.26 12.79
C VAL A 177 1.97 4.32 12.59
N LEU A 178 2.33 5.61 12.60
CA LEU A 178 1.40 6.71 12.35
C LEU A 178 0.74 6.60 10.97
N LEU A 179 1.54 6.36 9.92
CA LEU A 179 1.02 6.23 8.55
C LEU A 179 0.10 5.02 8.38
N ILE A 180 0.41 3.89 9.02
CA ILE A 180 -0.47 2.72 9.03
C ILE A 180 -1.75 3.00 9.82
N ALA A 181 -1.65 3.66 10.98
CA ALA A 181 -2.82 4.04 11.76
C ALA A 181 -3.75 4.97 10.96
N ALA A 182 -3.19 5.98 10.28
CA ALA A 182 -3.95 6.83 9.38
C ALA A 182 -4.62 6.04 8.25
N MET A 183 -3.92 5.09 7.63
CA MET A 183 -4.50 4.21 6.61
C MET A 183 -5.65 3.37 7.18
N LEU A 184 -5.50 2.82 8.38
CA LEU A 184 -6.56 2.04 9.04
C LEU A 184 -7.79 2.90 9.33
N VAL A 185 -7.62 4.16 9.76
CA VAL A 185 -8.74 5.10 9.95
C VAL A 185 -9.49 5.31 8.63
N VAL A 186 -8.77 5.55 7.53
CA VAL A 186 -9.39 5.71 6.20
C VAL A 186 -10.11 4.43 5.77
N LEU A 187 -9.49 3.26 5.94
CA LEU A 187 -10.08 1.97 5.60
C LEU A 187 -11.37 1.71 6.40
N LEU A 188 -11.34 1.94 7.72
CA LEU A 188 -12.49 1.75 8.60
C LEU A 188 -13.62 2.73 8.26
N GLY A 189 -13.29 4.00 7.97
CA GLY A 189 -14.26 4.98 7.49
C GLY A 189 -14.94 4.52 6.20
N ASN A 190 -14.17 3.96 5.26
CA ASN A 190 -14.69 3.45 4.00
C ASN A 190 -15.62 2.25 4.16
N ILE A 191 -15.29 1.33 5.07
CA ILE A 191 -16.12 0.15 5.38
C ILE A 191 -17.39 0.55 6.15
N ALA A 192 -17.28 1.47 7.10
CA ALA A 192 -18.43 1.95 7.86
C ALA A 192 -19.44 2.67 6.95
N ALA A 193 -18.96 3.47 6.00
CA ALA A 193 -19.81 4.14 5.01
C ALA A 193 -20.44 3.16 3.99
N ALA A 194 -19.87 1.97 3.80
CA ALA A 194 -20.40 0.95 2.89
C ALA A 194 -21.62 0.20 3.43
N GLY A 195 -21.78 0.17 4.76
CA GLY A 195 -22.84 -0.58 5.45
C GLY A 195 -23.99 0.29 5.97
N ALA A 196 -23.94 1.60 5.75
CA ALA A 196 -24.97 2.58 6.11
C ALA A 196 -25.84 2.92 4.90
#